data_AF-A0A1Q9P8Y5-F1
#
_entry.id   AF-A0A1Q9P8Y5-F1
#
_cell.length_a   1.000
_cell.length_b   1.000
_cell.length_c   1.000
_cell.angle_alpha   90.00
_cell.angle_beta   90.00
_cell.angle_gamma   90.00
#
_symmetry.space_group_name_H-M   'P 1'
#
loop_
_entity.id
_entity.type
_entity.pdbx_description
1 polymer ?
#
loop_
_entity_poly.entity_id
_entity_poly.type
_entity_poly.pdbx_seq_one_letter_code
_entity_poly.pdbx_strand_id
1 'polypeptide(L)' 'MKLFLWHGEDDTLSPFSATEELSLKIPTAITKIFPDEGHYSVAVNNADEILGTVMKNL' A
#
# COMPACT_ATOMS: atom_id res chain seq x y z
N MET A 1 2.61 11.58 -12.67
CA MET A 1 2.34 11.51 -11.22
C MET A 1 2.35 10.04 -10.82
N LYS A 2 3.14 9.66 -9.83
CA LYS A 2 3.18 8.28 -9.32
C LYS A 2 2.10 8.11 -8.27
N LEU A 3 1.44 6.95 -8.25
CA LEU A 3 0.51 6.56 -7.18
C LEU A 3 1.17 5.43 -6.41
N PHE A 4 1.31 5.56 -5.10
CA PHE A 4 1.86 4.49 -4.27
C PHE A 4 0.72 3.82 -3.50
N LEU A 5 0.67 2.49 -3.56
CA LEU A 5 -0.36 1.68 -2.92
C LEU A 5 0.32 0.70 -1.96
N TRP A 6 -0.04 0.77 -0.69
CA TRP A 6 0.44 -0.14 0.36
C TRP A 6 -0.77 -0.85 0.95
N HIS A 7 -0.74 -2.18 1.00
CA HIS A 7 -1.85 -2.98 1.51
C HIS A 7 -1.36 -4.22 2.24
N GLY A 8 -2.08 -4.64 3.28
CA GLY A 8 -1.77 -5.87 4.03
C GLY A 8 -2.56 -7.05 3.48
N GLU A 9 -1.92 -8.20 3.29
CA GLU A 9 -2.58 -9.41 2.79
C GLU A 9 -3.71 -9.89 3.72
N ASP A 10 -3.52 -9.74 5.03
CA ASP A 10 -4.46 -10.13 6.08
C ASP A 10 -5.41 -8.99 6.49
N ASP A 11 -5.57 -7.96 5.66
CA ASP A 11 -6.53 -6.90 5.90
C ASP A 11 -7.99 -7.42 5.84
N THR A 12 -8.58 -7.61 7.02
CA THR A 12 -9.97 -8.05 7.17
C THR A 12 -11.01 -6.92 7.05
N LEU A 13 -10.59 -5.65 7.02
CA LEU A 13 -11.47 -4.48 6.88
C LEU A 13 -11.64 -4.09 5.42
N SER A 14 -10.57 -4.21 4.63
CA SER A 14 -10.56 -3.98 3.19
C SER A 14 -9.75 -5.06 2.49
N PRO A 15 -10.35 -5.90 1.64
CA PRO A 15 -9.62 -6.97 0.97
C PRO A 15 -8.55 -6.41 0.02
N PHE A 16 -7.33 -6.95 0.09
CA PHE A 16 -6.20 -6.46 -0.71
C PHE A 16 -6.42 -6.60 -2.23
N SER A 17 -7.31 -7.49 -2.67
CA SER A 17 -7.70 -7.65 -4.07
C SER A 17 -8.24 -6.37 -4.71
N ALA A 18 -8.82 -5.46 -3.92
CA ALA A 18 -9.22 -4.14 -4.40
C ALA A 18 -8.00 -3.29 -4.82
N THR A 19 -6.90 -3.38 -4.06
CA THR A 19 -5.64 -2.70 -4.37
C THR A 19 -4.92 -3.35 -5.55
N GLU A 20 -4.96 -4.69 -5.66
CA GLU A 20 -4.46 -5.37 -6.86
C GLU A 20 -5.19 -4.90 -8.13
N GLU A 21 -6.52 -4.91 -8.12
CA GLU A 21 -7.32 -4.48 -9.27
C GLU A 21 -7.05 -3.02 -9.64
N LEU A 22 -6.87 -2.14 -8.64
CA LEU A 22 -6.52 -0.75 -8.87
C LEU A 22 -5.13 -0.62 -9.52
N SER A 23 -4.17 -1.42 -9.08
CA SER A 23 -2.81 -1.41 -9.61
C SER A 23 -2.73 -1.82 -11.08
N LEU A 24 -3.59 -2.75 -11.51
CA LEU A 24 -3.68 -3.17 -12.90
C LEU A 24 -4.27 -2.08 -13.80
N LYS A 25 -5.14 -1.22 -13.25
CA LYS A 25 -5.82 -0.14 -13.98
C LYS A 25 -5.05 1.17 -14.04
N ILE A 26 -4.08 1.37 -13.16
CA ILE A 26 -3.29 2.61 -13.08
C ILE A 26 -1.84 2.29 -13.44
N PRO A 27 -1.39 2.60 -14.68
CA PRO A 27 -0.04 2.22 -15.14
C PRO A 27 1.11 2.84 -14.34
N THR A 28 0.84 3.93 -13.61
CA THR A 28 1.83 4.60 -12.74
C THR A 28 1.72 4.18 -11.27
N ALA A 29 0.89 3.17 -10.96
CA ALA A 29 0.80 2.61 -9.63
C ALA A 29 2.07 1.81 -9.29
N ILE A 30 2.59 2.06 -8.10
CA ILE A 30 3.64 1.27 -7.47
C ILE A 30 3.00 0.65 -6.25
N THR A 31 2.76 -0.66 -6.33
CA THR A 31 2.03 -1.40 -5.30
C THR A 31 2.99 -2.27 -4.49
N LYS A 32 2.79 -2.28 -3.19
CA LYS A 32 3.45 -3.20 -2.27
C LYS A 32 2.41 -3.86 -1.38
N ILE A 33 2.35 -5.18 -1.48
CA ILE A 33 1.54 -6.03 -0.59
C ILE A 33 2.46 -6.53 0.51
N PHE A 34 2.02 -6.38 1.76
CA PHE A 34 2.75 -6.88 2.92
C PHE A 34 2.10 -8.18 3.42
N PRO A 35 2.82 -9.32 3.38
CA PRO A 35 2.30 -10.56 3.95
C PRO A 35 2.16 -10.43 5.47
N ASP A 36 1.21 -11.17 6.05
CA ASP A 36 0.93 -11.23 7.50
C ASP A 36 0.53 -9.89 8.16
N GLU A 37 0.28 -8.84 7.36
CA GLU A 37 -0.10 -7.51 7.84
C GLU A 37 -1.60 -7.26 7.61
N GLY A 38 -2.26 -6.65 8.59
CA GLY A 38 -3.64 -6.20 8.51
C GLY A 38 -3.78 -4.69 8.29
N HIS A 39 -5.02 -4.18 8.30
CA HIS A 39 -5.34 -2.80 7.95
C HIS A 39 -4.48 -1.73 8.64
N TYR A 40 -4.37 -1.84 9.96
CA TYR A 40 -3.67 -0.84 10.78
C TYR A 40 -2.18 -1.13 10.91
N SER A 41 -1.79 -2.40 10.89
CA SER A 41 -0.42 -2.79 11.15
C SER A 41 0.50 -2.39 9.99
N VAL A 42 0.00 -2.34 8.74
CA VAL A 42 0.72 -1.74 7.61
C VAL A 42 1.19 -0.32 7.94
N ALA A 43 0.28 0.55 8.40
CA ALA A 43 0.59 1.94 8.69
C ALA A 43 1.50 2.11 9.90
N VAL A 44 1.34 1.26 10.93
CA VAL A 44 2.14 1.34 12.17
C VAL A 44 3.55 0.79 11.96
N ASN A 45 3.67 -0.41 11.39
CA ASN A 45 4.94 -1.12 11.26
C ASN A 45 5.80 -0.57 10.12
N ASN A 46 5.19 0.05 9.11
CA ASN A 46 5.88 0.55 7.92
C ASN A 46 5.79 2.08 7.77
N ALA A 47 5.54 2.79 8.88
CA ALA A 47 5.41 4.25 8.89
C ALA A 47 6.62 4.96 8.25
N ASP A 48 7.83 4.52 8.57
CA ASP A 48 9.07 5.11 8.03
C ASP A 48 9.18 4.95 6.51
N GLU A 49 8.74 3.82 5.96
CA GLU A 49 8.71 3.59 4.51
C GLU A 49 7.68 4.50 3.83
N ILE A 50 6.47 4.55 4.39
CA ILE A 50 5.35 5.32 3.82
C ILE A 50 5.69 6.82 3.87
N LEU A 51 6.04 7.34 5.04
CA LEU A 51 6.40 8.75 5.22
C LEU A 51 7.67 9.10 4.44
N GLY A 52 8.68 8.23 4.44
CA GLY A 52 9.90 8.42 3.65
C GLY A 52 9.61 8.49 2.16
N THR A 53 8.64 7.71 1.66
CA THR A 53 8.20 7.76 0.25
C THR A 53 7.47 9.06 -0.04
N VAL A 54 6.54 9.48 0.83
CA VAL A 54 5.83 10.76 0.68
C VAL A 54 6.84 11.92 0.63
N MET A 55 7.74 12.02 1.60
CA MET A 55 8.70 13.12 1.69
C MET A 55 9.67 13.21 0.50
N LYS A 56 9.99 12.09 -0.14
CA LYS A 56 10.87 12.06 -1.33
C LYS A 56 10.15 12.41 -2.63
N ASN A 57 8.82 12.41 -2.64
CA ASN A 57 8.00 12.64 -3.83
C ASN A 57 7.04 13.84 -3.67
N LEU A 58 7.22 14.65 -2.62
CA LEU A 58 6.73 16.04 -2.53
C LEU A 58 7.56 16.95 -3.44
#